data_AF-A0A7W0PWK5-F1
#
_entry.id   AF-A0A7W0PWK5-F1
#
_cell.length_a   1.000
_cell.length_b   1.000
_cell.length_c   1.000
_cell.angle_alpha   90.00
_cell.angle_beta   90.00
_cell.angle_gamma   90.00
#
_symmetry.space_group_name_H-M   'P 1'
#
loop_
_entity.id
_entity.type
_entity.pdbx_description
1 polymer ?
#
loop_
_entity_poly.entity_id
_entity_poly.type
_entity_poly.pdbx_seq_one_letter_code
_entity_poly.pdbx_strand_id
1 'polypeptide(L)'
;MSEQGVAGLVRNRVYLGEARYGGSVKKDAHEAIVPRALWQRCQGKRLPSARTGRLTEKFLLQGVALCASCSGAMYLSGSGTRNRSPYYMCRQRHCTNHAFAKAAALDAYVLNSIEEAITGLNYDGERVGPGLSDEAYRAATFVARPGAADSNIEESELALEEARADLEGYLSDTTLRRTLGAKRYNTAVADYVAIVNKAEADLAEARESSSGSWDLVGRLWNTEWGWAERKEWLERMVRSVVVSRGREPLSRRCEVELR
;
A
#
# COMPACT_ATOMS: atom_id res chain seq x y z
N MET A 1 14.83 28.27 12.59
CA MET A 1 14.09 28.43 11.33
C MET A 1 12.88 27.50 11.40
N SER A 2 11.64 27.98 11.17
CA SER A 2 10.45 27.12 11.29
C SER A 2 10.26 26.24 10.04
N GLU A 3 9.55 25.12 10.19
CA GLU A 3 9.18 24.22 9.08
C GLU A 3 8.47 24.98 7.94
N GLN A 4 7.59 25.93 8.29
CA GLN A 4 6.94 26.82 7.33
C GLN A 4 7.93 27.76 6.60
N GLY A 5 8.96 28.24 7.29
CA GLY A 5 10.01 29.07 6.69
C GLY A 5 10.83 28.29 5.66
N VAL A 6 11.19 27.04 5.98
CA VAL A 6 11.89 26.14 5.05
C VAL A 6 11.03 25.83 3.83
N ALA A 7 9.74 25.52 4.04
CA ALA A 7 8.79 25.30 2.94
C ALA A 7 8.61 26.53 2.03
N GLY A 8 8.69 27.74 2.62
CA GLY A 8 8.67 29.01 1.88
C GLY A 8 9.90 29.18 0.99
N LEU A 9 11.09 28.82 1.48
CA LEU A 9 12.34 28.85 0.71
C LEU A 9 12.29 27.88 -0.48
N VAL A 10 11.92 26.62 -0.26
CA VAL A 10 11.89 25.60 -1.33
C VAL A 10 10.94 25.99 -2.49
N ARG A 11 9.87 26.75 -2.21
CA ARG A 11 8.91 27.22 -3.22
C ARG A 11 9.34 28.50 -3.93
N ASN A 12 10.42 29.15 -3.50
CA ASN A 12 10.82 30.42 -4.05
C ASN A 12 11.43 30.24 -5.44
N ARG A 13 10.90 30.97 -6.42
CA ARG A 13 11.38 30.94 -7.82
C ARG A 13 12.68 31.73 -8.01
N VAL A 14 13.12 32.49 -7.01
CA VAL A 14 14.45 33.12 -6.98
C VAL A 14 15.55 32.07 -7.21
N TYR A 15 15.40 30.84 -6.71
CA TYR A 15 16.39 29.78 -6.95
C TYR A 15 16.49 29.35 -8.43
N LEU A 16 15.51 29.69 -9.27
CA LEU A 16 15.55 29.52 -10.73
C LEU A 16 16.15 30.72 -11.48
N GLY A 17 16.64 31.74 -10.77
CA GLY A 17 17.08 32.99 -11.38
C GLY A 17 15.93 33.95 -11.71
N GLU A 18 14.71 33.74 -11.16
CA GLU A 18 13.55 34.57 -11.45
C GLU A 18 13.29 35.61 -10.34
N ALA A 19 13.17 36.88 -10.71
CA ALA A 19 12.75 37.94 -9.80
C ALA A 19 11.29 38.32 -10.05
N ARG A 20 10.48 38.40 -9.00
CA ARG A 20 9.07 38.81 -9.07
C ARG A 20 8.84 40.11 -8.32
N TYR A 21 8.14 41.04 -8.95
CA TYR A 21 7.61 42.24 -8.30
C TYR A 21 6.17 42.47 -8.76
N GLY A 22 5.22 42.40 -7.81
CA GLY A 22 3.78 42.47 -8.11
C GLY A 22 3.30 41.35 -9.05
N GLY A 23 2.72 41.74 -10.19
CA GLY A 23 2.28 40.84 -11.26
C GLY A 23 3.36 40.48 -12.28
N SER A 24 4.51 41.16 -12.25
CA SER A 24 5.57 41.01 -13.25
C SER A 24 6.66 40.05 -12.79
N VAL A 25 7.14 39.20 -13.71
CA VAL A 25 8.22 38.24 -13.47
C VAL A 25 9.33 38.50 -14.49
N LYS A 26 10.52 38.83 -14.00
CA LYS A 26 11.75 38.91 -14.80
C LYS A 26 12.45 37.56 -14.75
N LYS A 27 12.53 36.89 -15.90
CA LYS A 27 13.36 35.69 -16.08
C LYS A 27 14.83 36.10 -16.15
N ASP A 28 15.71 35.20 -15.75
CA ASP A 28 17.17 35.38 -15.83
C ASP A 28 17.65 36.67 -15.13
N ALA A 29 17.05 36.99 -13.99
CA ALA A 29 17.44 38.11 -13.14
C ALA A 29 18.82 37.90 -12.50
N HIS A 30 19.21 36.64 -12.28
CA HIS A 30 20.54 36.22 -11.88
C HIS A 30 20.76 34.76 -12.30
N GLU A 31 22.00 34.26 -12.16
CA GLU A 31 22.32 32.87 -12.40
C GLU A 31 21.49 31.95 -11.50
N ALA A 32 20.87 30.92 -12.10
CA ALA A 32 20.05 29.97 -11.37
C ALA A 32 20.91 29.19 -10.37
N ILE A 33 20.53 29.25 -9.09
CA ILE A 33 21.24 28.56 -8.00
C ILE A 33 21.00 27.04 -8.09
N VAL A 34 19.82 26.63 -8.57
CA VAL A 34 19.50 25.20 -8.77
C VAL A 34 18.93 24.95 -10.17
N PRO A 35 19.17 23.77 -10.75
CA PRO A 35 18.56 23.38 -12.01
C PRO A 35 17.04 23.32 -11.91
N ARG A 36 16.35 23.74 -12.98
CA ARG A 36 14.88 23.74 -13.04
C ARG A 36 14.26 22.37 -12.76
N ALA A 37 14.84 21.32 -13.32
CA ALA A 37 14.37 19.95 -13.10
C ALA A 37 14.47 19.53 -11.63
N LEU A 38 15.53 19.92 -10.93
CA LEU A 38 15.70 19.66 -9.50
C LEU A 38 14.65 20.42 -8.68
N TRP A 39 14.49 21.72 -8.92
CA TRP A 39 13.49 22.55 -8.24
C TRP A 39 12.07 22.01 -8.44
N GLN A 40 11.73 21.57 -9.66
CA GLN A 40 10.43 20.97 -9.98
C GLN A 40 10.19 19.66 -9.23
N ARG A 41 11.19 18.78 -9.12
CA ARG A 41 11.09 17.56 -8.32
C ARG A 41 10.81 17.87 -6.84
N CYS A 42 11.42 18.94 -6.31
CA CYS A 42 11.20 19.38 -4.93
C CYS A 42 9.82 20.01 -4.67
N GLN A 43 9.07 20.42 -5.70
CA GLN A 43 7.75 21.01 -5.49
C GLN A 43 6.68 20.00 -5.04
N GLY A 44 6.93 18.70 -5.28
CA GLY A 44 6.01 17.60 -4.97
C GLY A 44 4.68 17.71 -5.73
N LYS A 45 3.96 16.59 -5.86
CA LYS A 45 2.52 16.68 -6.14
C LYS A 45 1.90 17.39 -4.94
N ARG A 46 1.05 18.40 -5.18
CA ARG A 46 0.19 18.96 -4.12
C ARG A 46 -0.59 17.79 -3.54
N LEU A 47 -0.17 17.30 -2.38
CA LEU A 47 -1.09 16.65 -1.49
C LEU A 47 -2.14 17.73 -1.20
N PRO A 48 -3.43 17.54 -1.55
CA PRO A 48 -4.46 18.44 -1.06
C PRO A 48 -4.22 18.56 0.44
N SER A 49 -4.19 19.79 0.97
CA SER A 49 -3.98 20.02 2.40
C SER A 49 -5.03 19.20 3.15
N ALA A 50 -4.63 18.01 3.57
CA ALA A 50 -5.41 17.20 4.47
C ALA A 50 -5.35 17.98 5.77
N ARG A 51 -6.51 18.31 6.32
CA ARG A 51 -6.54 18.73 7.72
C ARG A 51 -5.85 17.61 8.50
N THR A 52 -4.80 17.92 9.23
CA THR A 52 -4.17 16.96 10.13
C THR A 52 -5.00 16.88 11.41
N GLY A 53 -5.17 15.68 11.96
CA GLY A 53 -5.87 15.44 13.21
C GLY A 53 -6.40 14.01 13.35
N ARG A 54 -6.81 13.64 14.57
CA ARG A 54 -7.26 12.28 14.93
C ARG A 54 -8.32 11.65 14.00
N LEU A 55 -9.17 12.47 13.39
CA LEU A 55 -10.20 11.98 12.47
C LEU A 55 -9.62 11.60 11.12
N THR A 56 -8.67 12.37 10.61
CA THR A 56 -8.05 12.10 9.31
C THR A 56 -7.03 10.98 9.39
N GLU A 57 -6.41 10.76 10.56
CA GLU A 57 -5.64 9.54 10.87
C GLU A 57 -6.50 8.28 10.85
N LYS A 58 -7.79 8.40 11.21
CA LYS A 58 -8.70 7.25 11.32
C LYS A 58 -9.46 6.95 10.03
N PHE A 59 -9.78 7.96 9.21
CA PHE A 59 -10.62 7.82 8.01
C PHE A 59 -9.93 8.40 6.79
N LEU A 60 -9.73 7.58 5.75
CA LEU A 60 -8.67 7.81 4.77
C LEU A 60 -9.16 8.24 3.39
N LEU A 61 -10.46 8.10 3.12
CA LEU A 61 -11.05 8.50 1.85
C LEU A 61 -11.21 10.02 1.68
N GLN A 62 -10.61 10.83 2.56
CA GLN A 62 -10.62 12.28 2.38
C GLN A 62 -9.78 12.67 1.17
N GLY A 63 -10.41 13.34 0.20
CA GLY A 63 -9.72 13.70 -1.04
C GLY A 63 -9.63 12.57 -2.07
N VAL A 64 -10.01 11.34 -1.70
CA VAL A 64 -10.10 10.18 -2.60
C VAL A 64 -11.56 9.96 -3.03
N ALA A 65 -12.51 10.04 -2.09
CA ALA A 65 -13.93 9.94 -2.43
C ALA A 65 -14.40 11.19 -3.18
N LEU A 66 -15.05 10.97 -4.33
CA LEU A 66 -15.57 11.99 -5.23
C LEU A 66 -17.10 11.98 -5.19
N CYS A 67 -17.69 13.16 -5.32
CA CYS A 67 -19.14 13.29 -5.46
C CYS A 67 -19.55 12.98 -6.90
N ALA A 68 -20.46 12.03 -7.12
CA ALA A 68 -20.95 11.68 -8.46
C ALA A 68 -21.56 12.87 -9.23
N SER A 69 -22.12 13.84 -8.52
CA SER A 69 -22.85 14.97 -9.14
C SER A 69 -21.97 16.14 -9.58
N CYS A 70 -20.80 16.34 -8.97
CA CYS A 70 -19.92 17.46 -9.32
C CYS A 70 -18.45 17.06 -9.47
N SER A 71 -18.15 15.76 -9.37
CA SER A 71 -16.80 15.17 -9.36
C SER A 71 -15.84 15.78 -8.33
N GLY A 72 -16.38 16.54 -7.37
CA GLY A 72 -15.60 17.23 -6.36
C GLY A 72 -15.24 16.29 -5.23
N ALA A 73 -14.01 16.42 -4.73
CA ALA A 73 -13.54 15.68 -3.57
C ALA A 73 -14.44 15.91 -2.33
N MET A 74 -14.80 14.82 -1.66
CA MET A 74 -15.58 14.84 -0.43
C MET A 74 -14.69 15.18 0.76
N TYR A 75 -15.23 16.01 1.65
CA TYR A 75 -14.57 16.44 2.86
C TYR A 75 -14.98 15.56 4.04
N LEU A 76 -13.99 15.11 4.81
CA LEU A 76 -14.24 14.50 6.11
C LEU A 76 -14.66 15.58 7.12
N SER A 77 -15.80 15.37 7.77
CA SER A 77 -16.28 16.23 8.85
C SER A 77 -16.59 15.39 10.08
N GLY A 78 -16.07 15.84 11.22
CA GLY A 78 -16.56 15.43 12.54
C GLY A 78 -17.76 16.30 12.94
N SER A 79 -18.63 15.75 13.77
CA SER A 79 -19.61 16.57 14.50
C SER A 79 -19.01 16.91 15.86
N GLY A 80 -19.08 18.17 16.29
CA GLY A 80 -18.54 18.62 17.57
C GLY A 80 -19.27 18.08 18.81
N THR A 81 -20.33 17.29 18.63
CA THR A 81 -21.06 16.64 19.72
C THR A 81 -20.51 15.24 19.97
N ARG A 82 -20.40 14.89 21.26
CA ARG A 82 -19.73 13.70 21.82
C ARG A 82 -20.18 12.33 21.27
N ASN A 83 -21.18 12.28 20.38
CA ASN A 83 -21.89 11.05 20.00
C ASN A 83 -22.31 10.95 18.52
N ARG A 84 -21.75 11.74 17.61
CA ARG A 84 -22.05 11.61 16.17
C ARG A 84 -20.83 11.13 15.38
N SER A 85 -21.00 9.99 14.71
CA SER A 85 -19.98 9.38 13.84
C SER A 85 -19.57 10.34 12.73
N PRO A 86 -18.27 10.38 12.39
CA PRO A 86 -17.76 11.22 11.30
C PRO A 86 -18.30 10.77 9.94
N TYR A 87 -18.30 11.69 8.99
CA TYR A 87 -18.88 11.49 7.67
C TYR A 87 -18.11 12.24 6.58
N TYR A 88 -18.18 11.69 5.36
CA TYR A 88 -17.75 12.35 4.13
C TYR A 88 -18.92 13.11 3.53
N MET A 89 -18.69 14.36 3.13
CA MET A 89 -19.69 15.18 2.46
C MET A 89 -19.09 16.01 1.33
N CYS A 90 -19.85 16.18 0.25
CA CYS A 90 -19.55 17.21 -0.75
C CYS A 90 -19.85 18.60 -0.17
N ARG A 91 -18.90 19.54 -0.28
CA ARG A 91 -19.06 20.95 0.17
C ARG A 91 -19.03 21.96 -0.98
N GLN A 92 -19.06 21.48 -2.22
CA GLN A 92 -18.84 22.35 -3.37
C GLN A 92 -20.06 23.24 -3.62
N ARG A 93 -19.87 24.56 -3.61
CA ARG A 93 -20.97 25.55 -3.67
C ARG A 93 -21.87 25.42 -4.91
N HIS A 94 -21.32 24.95 -6.03
CA HIS A 94 -22.08 24.78 -7.28
C HIS A 94 -22.78 23.42 -7.40
N CYS A 95 -22.60 22.52 -6.43
CA CYS A 95 -23.21 21.19 -6.48
C CYS A 95 -24.64 21.25 -5.96
N THR A 96 -25.61 20.81 -6.77
CA THR A 96 -27.02 20.74 -6.38
C THR A 96 -27.37 19.44 -5.65
N ASN A 97 -26.55 18.41 -5.82
CA ASN A 97 -26.76 17.06 -5.29
C ASN A 97 -25.56 16.61 -4.45
N HIS A 98 -25.39 17.22 -3.28
CA HIS A 98 -24.30 16.88 -2.38
C HIS A 98 -24.35 15.43 -1.94
N ALA A 99 -23.32 14.66 -2.30
CA ALA A 99 -23.12 13.32 -1.79
C ALA A 99 -22.76 13.35 -0.30
N PHE A 100 -23.22 12.32 0.42
CA PHE A 100 -23.01 12.13 1.85
C PHE A 100 -22.81 10.64 2.15
N ALA A 101 -21.83 10.31 2.99
CA ALA A 101 -21.66 8.96 3.49
C ALA A 101 -21.05 8.97 4.91
N LYS A 102 -21.47 8.05 5.78
CA LYS A 102 -20.79 7.84 7.07
C LYS A 102 -19.38 7.32 6.79
N ALA A 103 -18.38 7.85 7.48
CA ALA A 103 -16.98 7.55 7.18
C ALA A 103 -16.66 6.08 7.39
N ALA A 104 -17.04 5.52 8.55
CA ALA A 104 -16.82 4.10 8.84
C ALA A 104 -17.49 3.15 7.84
N ALA A 105 -18.69 3.48 7.38
CA ALA A 105 -19.41 2.65 6.42
C ALA A 105 -18.77 2.71 5.02
N LEU A 106 -18.30 3.90 4.61
CA LEU A 106 -17.66 4.07 3.30
C LEU A 106 -16.28 3.40 3.29
N ASP A 107 -15.48 3.59 4.33
CA ASP A 107 -14.15 2.96 4.45
C ASP A 107 -14.27 1.43 4.44
N ALA A 108 -15.19 0.87 5.24
CA ALA A 108 -15.43 -0.57 5.25
C ALA A 108 -15.89 -1.09 3.88
N TYR A 109 -16.78 -0.36 3.19
CA TYR A 109 -17.23 -0.76 1.86
C TYR A 109 -16.10 -0.78 0.83
N VAL A 110 -15.23 0.24 0.83
CA VAL A 110 -14.07 0.28 -0.07
C VAL A 110 -13.09 -0.84 0.24
N LEU A 111 -12.79 -1.09 1.51
CA LEU A 111 -11.90 -2.18 1.92
C LEU A 111 -12.45 -3.55 1.50
N ASN A 112 -13.73 -3.81 1.75
CA ASN A 112 -14.37 -5.05 1.31
C ASN A 112 -14.37 -5.20 -0.22
N SER A 113 -14.53 -4.10 -0.96
CA SER A 113 -14.47 -4.13 -2.44
C SER A 113 -13.06 -4.48 -2.93
N ILE A 114 -12.02 -4.02 -2.23
CA ILE A 114 -10.63 -4.37 -2.53
C ILE A 114 -10.36 -5.84 -2.17
N GLU A 115 -10.81 -6.30 -1.00
CA GLU A 115 -10.70 -7.70 -0.58
C GLU A 115 -11.32 -8.64 -1.61
N GLU A 116 -12.54 -8.33 -2.05
CA GLU A 116 -13.28 -9.12 -3.03
C GLU A 116 -12.55 -9.20 -4.36
N ALA A 117 -12.00 -8.08 -4.84
CA ALA A 117 -11.23 -8.07 -6.08
C ALA A 117 -9.92 -8.86 -5.98
N ILE A 118 -9.24 -8.79 -4.83
CA ILE A 118 -7.97 -9.48 -4.59
C ILE A 118 -8.20 -10.99 -4.44
N THR A 119 -9.09 -11.40 -3.55
CA THR A 119 -9.29 -12.80 -3.13
C THR A 119 -10.31 -13.54 -3.98
N GLY A 120 -11.21 -12.82 -4.65
CA GLY A 120 -12.39 -13.39 -5.29
C GLY A 120 -13.47 -13.86 -4.31
N LEU A 121 -13.38 -13.50 -3.03
CA LEU A 121 -14.32 -13.86 -1.97
C LEU A 121 -15.14 -12.65 -1.54
N ASN A 122 -16.45 -12.83 -1.36
CA ASN A 122 -17.29 -11.80 -0.77
C ASN A 122 -17.12 -11.73 0.77
N TYR A 123 -17.81 -10.79 1.41
CA TYR A 123 -17.78 -10.63 2.88
C TYR A 123 -18.23 -11.88 3.66
N ASP A 124 -19.08 -12.72 3.07
CA ASP A 124 -19.57 -13.96 3.67
C ASP A 124 -18.62 -15.16 3.41
N GLY A 125 -17.49 -14.94 2.73
CA GLY A 125 -16.49 -15.96 2.40
C GLY A 125 -16.84 -16.81 1.19
N GLU A 126 -17.88 -16.44 0.43
CA GLU A 126 -18.29 -17.15 -0.78
C GLU A 126 -17.47 -16.68 -2.00
N ARG A 127 -17.08 -17.63 -2.86
CA ARG A 127 -16.34 -17.33 -4.08
C ARG A 127 -17.26 -16.68 -5.12
N VAL A 128 -17.03 -15.40 -5.37
CA VAL A 128 -17.75 -14.57 -6.35
C VAL A 128 -16.94 -14.29 -7.62
N GLY A 129 -15.64 -14.61 -7.61
CA GLY A 129 -14.77 -14.46 -8.77
C GLY A 129 -13.49 -15.30 -8.72
N PRO A 130 -12.69 -15.25 -9.78
CA PRO A 130 -11.39 -15.93 -9.81
C PRO A 130 -10.36 -15.30 -8.86
N GLY A 131 -10.57 -14.03 -8.44
CA GLY A 131 -9.56 -13.24 -7.73
C GLY A 131 -8.44 -12.77 -8.67
N LEU A 132 -7.40 -12.17 -8.10
CA LEU A 132 -6.18 -11.83 -8.84
C LEU A 132 -5.34 -13.09 -9.14
N SER A 133 -4.53 -13.04 -10.20
CA SER A 133 -3.50 -14.08 -10.41
C SER A 133 -2.49 -14.07 -9.27
N ASP A 134 -1.77 -15.17 -9.08
CA ASP A 134 -0.77 -15.30 -8.00
C ASP A 134 0.26 -14.16 -8.00
N GLU A 135 0.76 -13.75 -9.17
CA GLU A 135 1.68 -12.61 -9.30
C GLU A 135 1.00 -11.27 -8.96
N ALA A 136 -0.23 -11.07 -9.40
CA ALA A 136 -0.97 -9.82 -9.19
C ALA A 136 -1.48 -9.69 -7.74
N TYR A 137 -1.90 -10.80 -7.13
CA TYR A 137 -2.22 -10.92 -5.72
C TYR A 137 -1.00 -10.52 -4.91
N ARG A 138 0.17 -11.13 -5.17
CA ARG A 138 1.43 -10.75 -4.51
C ARG A 138 1.73 -9.27 -4.67
N ALA A 139 1.64 -8.69 -5.87
CA ALA A 139 1.91 -7.26 -6.08
C ALA A 139 0.92 -6.32 -5.36
N ALA A 140 -0.35 -6.71 -5.27
CA ALA A 140 -1.45 -5.98 -4.64
C ALA A 140 -1.39 -6.03 -3.10
N THR A 141 -1.09 -7.20 -2.55
CA THR A 141 -0.99 -7.42 -1.11
C THR A 141 0.42 -7.18 -0.59
N PHE A 142 1.42 -7.02 -1.45
CA PHE A 142 2.79 -6.72 -1.04
C PHE A 142 2.82 -5.43 -0.22
N VAL A 143 3.11 -5.62 1.06
CA VAL A 143 3.39 -4.56 2.01
C VAL A 143 4.83 -4.76 2.45
N ALA A 144 5.70 -3.83 2.05
CA ALA A 144 7.00 -3.73 2.69
C ALA A 144 6.77 -3.38 4.16
N ARG A 145 6.92 -4.36 5.06
CA ARG A 145 6.89 -4.08 6.51
C ARG A 145 8.19 -3.34 6.84
N PRO A 146 8.15 -2.20 7.54
CA PRO A 146 9.36 -1.60 8.07
C PRO A 146 9.99 -2.58 9.07
N GLY A 147 11.08 -3.25 8.67
CA GLY A 147 11.83 -4.18 9.51
C GLY A 147 11.58 -5.69 9.33
N ALA A 148 10.69 -6.11 8.42
CA ALA A 148 10.77 -7.48 7.87
C ALA A 148 11.52 -7.38 6.55
N ALA A 149 12.84 -7.44 6.63
CA ALA A 149 13.68 -7.26 5.47
C ALA A 149 13.47 -8.43 4.48
N ASP A 150 13.55 -8.11 3.19
CA ASP A 150 13.75 -9.07 2.10
C ASP A 150 14.91 -10.05 2.42
N SER A 151 15.81 -9.66 3.33
CA SER A 151 16.87 -10.50 3.88
C SER A 151 16.39 -11.84 4.46
N ASN A 152 15.18 -11.94 5.02
CA ASN A 152 14.72 -13.20 5.62
C ASN A 152 14.29 -14.22 4.54
N ILE A 153 13.79 -13.74 3.39
CA ILE A 153 13.55 -14.58 2.21
C ILE A 153 14.88 -14.92 1.55
N GLU A 154 15.73 -13.93 1.28
CA GLU A 154 17.04 -14.15 0.66
C GLU A 154 17.90 -15.15 1.46
N GLU A 155 17.89 -15.06 2.80
CA GLU A 155 18.58 -16.00 3.69
C GLU A 155 17.97 -17.41 3.62
N SER A 156 16.64 -17.52 3.56
CA SER A 156 15.95 -18.81 3.43
C SER A 156 16.15 -19.44 2.04
N GLU A 157 16.23 -18.63 0.99
CA GLU A 157 16.50 -19.09 -0.38
C GLU A 157 17.94 -19.60 -0.50
N LEU A 158 18.91 -18.87 0.06
CA LEU A 158 20.30 -19.29 0.13
C LEU A 158 20.44 -20.61 0.91
N ALA A 159 19.76 -20.73 2.07
CA ALA A 159 19.79 -21.95 2.87
C ALA A 159 19.22 -23.17 2.13
N LEU A 160 18.17 -23.00 1.33
CA LEU A 160 17.64 -24.06 0.48
C LEU A 160 18.61 -24.44 -0.64
N GLU A 161 19.27 -23.45 -1.25
CA GLU A 161 20.26 -23.66 -2.30
C GLU A 161 21.47 -24.45 -1.78
N GLU A 162 21.99 -24.08 -0.61
CA GLU A 162 23.08 -24.79 0.09
C GLU A 162 22.66 -26.22 0.45
N ALA A 163 21.48 -26.42 1.06
CA ALA A 163 21.00 -27.75 1.43
C ALA A 163 20.84 -28.69 0.22
N ARG A 164 20.38 -28.17 -0.92
CA ARG A 164 20.26 -28.93 -2.18
C ARG A 164 21.63 -29.26 -2.77
N ALA A 165 22.57 -28.30 -2.74
CA ALA A 165 23.93 -28.52 -3.20
C ALA A 165 24.64 -29.60 -2.37
N ASP A 166 24.46 -29.60 -1.05
CA ASP A 166 24.99 -30.62 -0.15
C ASP A 166 24.41 -32.01 -0.44
N LEU A 167 23.09 -32.12 -0.64
CA LEU A 167 22.45 -33.38 -1.02
C LEU A 167 22.98 -33.88 -2.37
N GLU A 168 23.07 -33.02 -3.38
CA GLU A 168 23.60 -33.38 -4.71
C GLU A 168 25.07 -33.82 -4.64
N GLY A 169 25.89 -33.11 -3.86
CA GLY A 169 27.28 -33.48 -3.58
C GLY A 169 27.39 -34.86 -2.94
N TYR A 170 26.53 -35.16 -1.97
CA TYR A 170 26.49 -36.48 -1.33
C TYR A 170 26.00 -37.59 -2.27
N LEU A 171 25.00 -37.30 -3.11
CA LEU A 171 24.43 -38.25 -4.06
C LEU A 171 25.39 -38.60 -5.20
N SER A 172 26.18 -37.63 -5.65
CA SER A 172 27.16 -37.80 -6.74
C SER A 172 28.44 -38.52 -6.32
N ASP A 173 28.76 -38.59 -5.01
CA ASP A 173 29.92 -39.34 -4.52
C ASP A 173 29.69 -40.86 -4.47
N THR A 174 30.06 -41.51 -5.57
CA THR A 174 29.99 -42.97 -5.71
C THR A 174 31.00 -43.73 -4.82
N THR A 175 32.04 -43.06 -4.31
CA THR A 175 33.05 -43.69 -3.45
C THR A 175 32.52 -43.85 -2.02
N LEU A 176 31.81 -42.85 -1.50
CA LEU A 176 31.16 -42.89 -0.20
C LEU A 176 30.16 -44.04 -0.09
N ARG A 177 29.40 -44.31 -1.14
CA ARG A 177 28.46 -45.44 -1.18
C ARG A 177 29.16 -46.79 -1.07
N ARG A 178 30.35 -46.94 -1.66
CA ARG A 178 31.15 -48.18 -1.63
C ARG A 178 31.82 -48.39 -0.27
N THR A 179 32.27 -47.33 0.38
CA THR A 179 32.99 -47.41 1.67
C THR A 179 32.05 -47.54 2.88
N LEU A 180 30.96 -46.78 2.91
CA LEU A 180 29.99 -46.80 4.01
C LEU A 180 29.02 -47.99 3.94
N GLY A 181 28.83 -48.54 2.73
CA GLY A 181 27.83 -49.56 2.43
C GLY A 181 26.41 -49.00 2.33
N ALA A 182 25.53 -49.73 1.63
CA ALA A 182 24.21 -49.25 1.24
C ALA A 182 23.33 -48.79 2.43
N LYS A 183 23.40 -49.46 3.58
CA LYS A 183 22.56 -49.14 4.73
C LYS A 183 22.91 -47.77 5.34
N ARG A 184 24.20 -47.51 5.60
CA ARG A 184 24.64 -46.23 6.18
C ARG A 184 24.50 -45.08 5.18
N TYR A 185 24.78 -45.33 3.91
CA TYR A 185 24.57 -44.36 2.85
C TYR A 185 23.09 -43.93 2.77
N ASN A 186 22.15 -44.88 2.76
CA ASN A 186 20.73 -44.56 2.72
C ASN A 186 20.24 -43.80 3.97
N THR A 187 20.79 -44.12 5.16
CA THR A 187 20.48 -43.35 6.37
C THR A 187 20.94 -41.90 6.24
N ALA A 188 22.17 -41.66 5.80
CA ALA A 188 22.67 -40.31 5.59
C ALA A 188 21.90 -39.55 4.51
N VAL A 189 21.50 -40.21 3.41
CA VAL A 189 20.62 -39.60 2.40
C VAL A 189 19.30 -39.16 3.02
N ALA A 190 18.70 -39.97 3.91
CA ALA A 190 17.47 -39.59 4.60
C ALA A 190 17.66 -38.34 5.48
N ASP A 191 18.82 -38.19 6.13
CA ASP A 191 19.15 -37.00 6.92
C ASP A 191 19.29 -35.75 6.03
N TYR A 192 19.99 -35.85 4.90
CA TYR A 192 20.10 -34.73 3.93
C TYR A 192 18.74 -34.36 3.32
N VAL A 193 17.91 -35.35 2.98
CA VAL A 193 16.53 -35.11 2.50
C VAL A 193 15.70 -34.42 3.58
N ALA A 194 15.86 -34.78 4.86
CA ALA A 194 15.17 -34.08 5.95
C ALA A 194 15.63 -32.62 6.09
N ILE A 195 16.91 -32.32 5.87
CA ILE A 195 17.44 -30.96 5.85
C ILE A 195 16.84 -30.14 4.70
N VAL A 196 16.81 -30.70 3.48
CA VAL A 196 16.17 -30.04 2.32
C VAL A 196 14.69 -29.79 2.59
N ASN A 197 13.95 -30.79 3.06
CA ASN A 197 12.53 -30.63 3.39
C ASN A 197 12.30 -29.55 4.45
N LYS A 198 13.19 -29.45 5.45
CA LYS A 198 13.13 -28.40 6.45
C LYS A 198 13.39 -27.02 5.81
N ALA A 199 14.43 -26.87 4.99
CA ALA A 199 14.71 -25.61 4.31
C ALA A 199 13.58 -25.18 3.35
N GLU A 200 12.92 -26.13 2.69
CA GLU A 200 11.72 -25.86 1.89
C GLU A 200 10.54 -25.38 2.75
N ALA A 201 10.33 -25.98 3.92
CA ALA A 201 9.31 -25.56 4.87
C ALA A 201 9.61 -24.17 5.45
N ASP A 202 10.86 -23.91 5.84
CA ASP A 202 11.32 -22.62 6.37
C ASP A 202 11.17 -21.51 5.31
N LEU A 203 11.52 -21.78 4.04
CA LEU A 203 11.27 -20.86 2.92
C LEU A 203 9.77 -20.66 2.67
N ALA A 204 8.96 -21.70 2.77
CA ALA A 204 7.51 -21.58 2.61
C ALA A 204 6.89 -20.75 3.74
N GLU A 205 7.32 -20.93 4.99
CA GLU A 205 6.89 -20.13 6.15
C GLU A 205 7.38 -18.68 6.04
N ALA A 206 8.62 -18.45 5.61
CA ALA A 206 9.16 -17.12 5.36
C ALA A 206 8.39 -16.42 4.22
N ARG A 207 8.05 -17.16 3.15
CA ARG A 207 7.21 -16.69 2.06
C ARG A 207 5.77 -16.46 2.50
N GLU A 208 5.19 -17.27 3.37
CA GLU A 208 3.82 -17.06 3.88
C GLU A 208 3.78 -15.84 4.80
N SER A 209 4.79 -15.71 5.68
CA SER A 209 4.97 -14.58 6.59
C SER A 209 5.29 -13.26 5.88
N SER A 210 5.94 -13.33 4.72
CA SER A 210 6.26 -12.18 3.86
C SER A 210 5.22 -11.92 2.76
N SER A 211 4.52 -12.97 2.32
CA SER A 211 3.42 -12.84 1.37
C SER A 211 2.36 -12.00 2.05
N GLY A 212 2.02 -10.90 1.40
CA GLY A 212 0.89 -10.10 1.79
C GLY A 212 -0.34 -10.98 1.88
N SER A 213 -0.71 -11.38 3.08
CA SER A 213 -2.07 -11.83 3.33
C SER A 213 -2.94 -10.59 3.43
N TRP A 214 -4.16 -10.65 2.89
CA TRP A 214 -5.17 -9.64 3.20
C TRP A 214 -5.36 -9.47 4.72
N ASP A 215 -5.17 -10.54 5.50
CA ASP A 215 -5.17 -10.48 6.96
C ASP A 215 -4.00 -9.67 7.52
N LEU A 216 -2.86 -9.65 6.83
CA LEU A 216 -1.73 -8.79 7.19
C LEU A 216 -2.06 -7.34 6.85
N VAL A 217 -2.63 -7.05 5.68
CA VAL A 217 -3.12 -5.71 5.33
C VAL A 217 -4.16 -5.25 6.35
N GLY A 218 -5.15 -6.07 6.68
CA GLY A 218 -6.20 -5.76 7.66
C GLY A 218 -5.68 -5.54 9.07
N ARG A 219 -4.69 -6.33 9.53
CA ARG A 219 -4.00 -6.07 10.81
C ARG A 219 -3.24 -4.75 10.76
N LEU A 220 -2.34 -4.59 9.80
CA LEU A 220 -1.49 -3.41 9.67
C LEU A 220 -2.31 -2.13 9.50
N TRP A 221 -3.39 -2.20 8.73
CA TRP A 221 -4.36 -1.11 8.55
C TRP A 221 -5.01 -0.65 9.86
N ASN A 222 -5.18 -1.53 10.83
CA ASN A 222 -5.82 -1.19 12.09
C ASN A 222 -4.81 -0.86 13.20
N THR A 223 -3.62 -1.47 13.21
CA THR A 223 -2.70 -1.42 14.35
C THR A 223 -1.37 -0.73 14.10
N GLU A 224 -0.80 -0.80 12.88
CA GLU A 224 0.62 -0.41 12.65
C GLU A 224 0.80 0.74 11.67
N TRP A 225 0.01 0.83 10.58
CA TRP A 225 0.21 1.88 9.59
C TRP A 225 -0.33 3.22 10.06
N GLY A 226 0.42 4.30 9.79
CA GLY A 226 -0.04 5.67 9.93
C GLY A 226 -0.85 6.13 8.73
N TRP A 227 -1.18 7.43 8.70
CA TRP A 227 -1.97 8.02 7.62
C TRP A 227 -1.27 7.95 6.24
N ALA A 228 0.05 8.15 6.22
CA ALA A 228 0.82 8.23 4.98
C ALA A 228 0.88 6.87 4.28
N GLU A 229 1.18 5.82 5.02
CA GLU A 229 1.31 4.45 4.51
C GLU A 229 -0.04 3.93 3.99
N ARG A 230 -1.12 4.13 4.76
CA ARG A 230 -2.47 3.74 4.33
C ARG A 230 -2.92 4.48 3.07
N LYS A 231 -2.58 5.76 2.97
CA LYS A 231 -2.91 6.57 1.80
C LYS A 231 -2.13 6.14 0.56
N GLU A 232 -0.83 5.90 0.69
CA GLU A 232 0.01 5.44 -0.41
C GLU A 232 -0.49 4.09 -0.95
N TRP A 233 -0.83 3.18 -0.05
CA TRP A 233 -1.42 1.90 -0.43
C TRP A 233 -2.77 2.06 -1.13
N LEU A 234 -3.68 2.89 -0.60
CA LEU A 234 -4.96 3.19 -1.28
C LEU A 234 -4.76 3.80 -2.66
N GLU A 235 -3.82 4.73 -2.81
CA GLU A 235 -3.54 5.36 -4.10
C GLU A 235 -2.94 4.38 -5.12
N ARG A 236 -2.33 3.28 -4.69
CA ARG A 236 -1.88 2.20 -5.57
C ARG A 236 -3.04 1.33 -6.04
N MET A 237 -3.95 0.97 -5.13
CA MET A 237 -5.02 0.01 -5.37
C MET A 237 -6.28 0.61 -5.98
N VAL A 238 -6.62 1.85 -5.61
CA VAL A 238 -7.88 2.49 -5.97
C VAL A 238 -7.62 3.62 -6.97
N ARG A 239 -8.28 3.55 -8.12
CA ARG A 239 -8.27 4.59 -9.14
C ARG A 239 -9.23 5.70 -8.79
N SER A 240 -10.47 5.38 -8.45
CA SER A 240 -11.48 6.34 -8.05
C SER A 240 -12.54 5.73 -7.14
N VAL A 241 -13.10 6.54 -6.23
CA VAL A 241 -14.26 6.17 -5.41
C VAL A 241 -15.32 7.23 -5.65
N VAL A 242 -16.41 6.88 -6.31
CA VAL A 242 -17.48 7.81 -6.67
C VAL A 242 -18.72 7.52 -5.83
N VAL A 243 -19.21 8.54 -5.13
CA VAL A 243 -20.38 8.41 -4.24
C VAL A 243 -21.53 9.28 -4.75
N SER A 244 -22.65 8.63 -5.01
CA SER A 244 -23.93 9.23 -5.36
C SER A 244 -24.73 9.67 -4.14
N ARG A 245 -25.56 10.70 -4.32
CA ARG A 245 -26.49 11.17 -3.30
C ARG A 245 -27.59 10.11 -3.10
N GLY A 246 -27.88 9.76 -1.86
CA GLY A 246 -28.98 8.84 -1.55
C GLY A 246 -28.95 8.32 -0.13
N ARG A 247 -30.02 7.65 0.29
CA ARG A 247 -30.11 6.88 1.54
C ARG A 247 -30.02 5.37 1.31
N GLU A 248 -29.89 4.96 0.05
CA GLU A 248 -29.72 3.56 -0.32
C GLU A 248 -28.41 2.96 0.24
N PRO A 249 -28.31 1.63 0.30
CA PRO A 249 -27.08 0.94 0.65
C PRO A 249 -25.90 1.41 -0.22
N LEU A 250 -24.69 1.41 0.34
CA LEU A 250 -23.48 1.83 -0.37
C LEU A 250 -23.26 1.03 -1.66
N SER A 251 -23.64 -0.23 -1.69
CA SER A 251 -23.57 -1.09 -2.89
C SER A 251 -24.34 -0.57 -4.10
N ARG A 252 -25.33 0.31 -3.93
CA ARG A 252 -26.12 0.89 -5.04
C ARG A 252 -25.75 2.33 -5.38
N ARG A 253 -24.90 2.96 -4.56
CA ARG A 253 -24.58 4.40 -4.68
C ARG A 253 -23.11 4.72 -4.59
N CYS A 254 -22.25 3.73 -4.39
CA CYS A 254 -20.82 3.87 -4.35
C CYS A 254 -20.24 2.99 -5.45
N GLU A 255 -19.44 3.59 -6.31
CA GLU A 255 -18.69 2.89 -7.35
C GLU A 255 -17.22 3.00 -7.00
N VAL A 256 -16.54 1.85 -6.93
CA VAL A 256 -15.13 1.75 -6.60
C VAL A 256 -14.42 1.22 -7.83
N GLU A 257 -13.58 2.05 -8.43
CA GLU A 257 -12.75 1.68 -9.56
C GLU A 257 -11.35 1.34 -9.03
N LEU A 258 -10.94 0.08 -9.18
CA LEU A 258 -9.60 -0.38 -8.82
C LEU A 258 -8.63 -0.16 -9.98
N ARG A 259 -7.32 -0.16 -9.69
CA ARG A 259 -6.26 -0.02 -10.71
C ARG A 259 -5.85 -1.34 -11.34
#